data_AF-A0A067DGS9-F1
#
_entry.id   AF-A0A067DGS9-F1
#
_cell.length_a   1.000
_cell.length_b   1.000
_cell.length_c   1.000
_cell.angle_alpha   90.00
_cell.angle_beta   90.00
_cell.angle_gamma   90.00
#
_symmetry.space_group_name_H-M   'P 1'
#
loop_
_entity.id
_entity.type
_entity.pdbx_description
1 polymer ?
#
loop_
_entity_poly.entity_id
_entity_poly.type
_entity_poly.pdbx_seq_one_letter_code
_entity_poly.pdbx_strand_id
1 'polypeptide(L)'
;MTFPLHQIKQIKDNLGATLNDVITGTIFLGIRLYMQAVNQESTNLHSTAVVLLNTRMFKSISSIKEMVKPDSKAPWGNHFAFLHISVPQLTNAEVQNPLKFIQKAQEIIQSKRSSFGAYLTAKLLETVKKLRGHETAAKFIHGSLNNSSLAITNMMGPVEKMALANHPIKGLYFMVAGSPQSLVVTIVTYMGNLRVSLGAEEGFIDSPKLKSCIENAFEMILDAASATPSSSNFLNGHRASFGP
;
A
#
# COMPACT_ATOMS: atom_id res chain seq x y z
N MET A 1 3.68 4.90 12.63
CA MET A 1 2.26 5.20 12.94
C MET A 1 1.44 3.90 12.91
N THR A 2 0.29 3.89 13.56
CA THR A 2 -0.58 2.70 13.68
C THR A 2 -2.02 3.10 13.43
N PHE A 3 -2.69 2.36 12.54
CA PHE A 3 -4.09 2.58 12.17
C PHE A 3 -4.92 1.33 12.52
N PRO A 4 -6.08 1.49 13.19
CA PRO A 4 -6.98 0.36 13.46
C PRO A 4 -7.48 -0.26 12.15
N LEU A 5 -7.26 -1.57 11.96
CA LEU A 5 -7.61 -2.22 10.70
C LEU A 5 -9.12 -2.22 10.42
N HIS A 6 -9.96 -2.15 11.46
CA HIS A 6 -11.42 -2.10 11.30
C HIS A 6 -11.89 -0.79 10.65
N GLN A 7 -11.26 0.35 10.95
CA GLN A 7 -11.56 1.64 10.30
C GLN A 7 -11.15 1.63 8.82
N ILE A 8 -9.99 1.04 8.52
CA ILE A 8 -9.55 0.86 7.13
C ILE A 8 -10.52 -0.05 6.36
N LYS A 9 -11.01 -1.12 7.00
CA LYS A 9 -12.02 -2.01 6.41
C LYS A 9 -13.35 -1.27 6.16
N GLN A 10 -13.78 -0.42 7.08
CA GLN A 10 -14.97 0.42 6.89
C GLN A 10 -14.85 1.32 5.66
N ILE A 11 -13.74 2.06 5.51
CA ILE A 11 -13.48 2.89 4.33
C ILE A 11 -13.48 2.04 3.05
N LYS A 12 -12.79 0.90 3.10
CA LYS A 12 -12.69 -0.06 2.00
C LYS A 12 -14.08 -0.55 1.57
N ASP A 13 -14.93 -0.95 2.51
CA ASP A 13 -16.27 -1.48 2.23
C ASP A 13 -17.22 -0.38 1.70
N ASN A 14 -17.14 0.85 2.23
CA ASN A 14 -17.94 1.97 1.75
C ASN A 14 -17.62 2.34 0.29
N LEU A 15 -16.33 2.28 -0.10
CA LEU A 15 -15.86 2.65 -1.43
C LEU A 15 -15.80 1.48 -2.43
N GLY A 16 -16.05 0.24 -2.01
CA GLY A 16 -15.85 -0.94 -2.86
C GLY A 16 -14.38 -1.13 -3.28
N ALA A 17 -13.44 -0.66 -2.46
CA ALA A 17 -12.00 -0.66 -2.74
C ALA A 17 -11.29 -1.88 -2.11
N THR A 18 -9.96 -1.92 -2.17
CA THR A 18 -9.12 -2.87 -1.43
C THR A 18 -8.35 -2.18 -0.30
N LEU A 19 -7.83 -2.95 0.67
CA LEU A 19 -6.99 -2.40 1.74
C LEU A 19 -5.76 -1.65 1.20
N ASN A 20 -5.19 -2.14 0.08
CA ASN A 20 -4.05 -1.48 -0.57
C ASN A 20 -4.44 -0.13 -1.15
N ASP A 21 -5.63 0.00 -1.73
CA ASP A 21 -6.10 1.24 -2.33
C ASP A 21 -6.30 2.31 -1.24
N VAL A 22 -6.95 1.92 -0.13
CA VAL A 22 -7.18 2.81 1.01
C VAL A 22 -5.85 3.32 1.59
N ILE A 23 -4.92 2.42 1.91
CA ILE A 23 -3.67 2.85 2.54
C ILE A 23 -2.77 3.63 1.57
N THR A 24 -2.73 3.24 0.29
CA THR A 24 -1.93 3.94 -0.73
C THR A 24 -2.49 5.35 -0.98
N GLY A 25 -3.81 5.48 -1.13
CA GLY A 25 -4.46 6.79 -1.28
C GLY A 25 -4.26 7.69 -0.05
N THR A 26 -4.32 7.11 1.16
CA THR A 26 -4.03 7.84 2.41
C THR A 26 -2.60 8.37 2.43
N ILE A 27 -1.61 7.53 2.07
CA ILE A 27 -0.21 7.95 1.99
C ILE A 27 -0.01 9.04 0.94
N PHE A 28 -0.66 8.92 -0.22
CA PHE A 28 -0.58 9.93 -1.28
C PHE A 28 -1.15 11.28 -0.86
N LEU A 29 -2.32 11.30 -0.21
CA LEU A 29 -2.88 12.53 0.35
C LEU A 29 -1.94 13.10 1.42
N GLY A 30 -1.43 12.28 2.33
CA GLY A 30 -0.50 12.70 3.37
C GLY A 30 0.80 13.31 2.82
N ILE A 31 1.35 12.75 1.74
CA ILE A 31 2.52 13.32 1.05
C ILE A 31 2.18 14.68 0.44
N ARG A 32 1.02 14.83 -0.18
CA ARG A 32 0.62 16.12 -0.77
C ARG A 32 0.37 17.19 0.30
N LEU A 33 -0.25 16.83 1.41
CA LEU A 33 -0.40 17.71 2.57
C LEU A 33 0.96 18.10 3.16
N TYR A 34 1.92 17.16 3.22
CA TYR A 34 3.29 17.46 3.66
C TYR A 34 3.99 18.44 2.72
N MET A 35 3.95 18.19 1.41
CA MET A 35 4.54 19.09 0.41
C MET A 35 3.95 20.49 0.54
N GLN A 36 2.62 20.61 0.64
CA GLN A 36 1.93 21.88 0.84
C GLN A 36 2.36 22.59 2.14
N ALA A 37 2.54 21.85 3.23
CA ALA A 37 2.93 22.37 4.54
C ALA A 37 4.41 22.73 4.66
N VAL A 38 5.26 22.25 3.75
CA VAL A 38 6.68 22.63 3.66
C VAL A 38 6.85 23.80 2.71
N ASN A 39 6.25 23.72 1.53
CA ASN A 39 6.24 24.80 0.55
C ASN A 39 4.99 24.67 -0.34
N GLN A 40 4.11 25.67 -0.31
CA GLN A 40 2.88 25.69 -1.09
C GLN A 40 3.14 25.53 -2.61
N GLU A 41 4.24 26.07 -3.13
CA GLU A 41 4.62 25.92 -4.54
C GLU A 41 5.00 24.47 -4.90
N SER A 42 5.46 23.70 -3.90
CA SER A 42 5.85 22.30 -4.09
C SER A 42 4.67 21.33 -4.15
N THR A 43 3.49 21.74 -3.68
CA THR A 43 2.29 20.88 -3.50
C THR A 43 2.05 19.93 -4.66
N ASN A 44 2.15 20.42 -5.90
CA ASN A 44 1.83 19.69 -7.11
C ASN A 44 3.03 19.42 -8.02
N LEU A 45 4.25 19.56 -7.51
CA LEU A 45 5.44 19.10 -8.23
C LEU A 45 5.29 17.62 -8.59
N HIS A 46 5.85 17.27 -9.74
CA HIS A 46 5.79 15.90 -10.25
C HIS A 46 6.52 14.97 -9.27
N SER A 47 5.82 13.93 -8.81
CA SER A 47 6.35 12.95 -7.87
C SER A 47 5.93 11.56 -8.34
N THR A 48 6.87 10.63 -8.31
CA THR A 48 6.65 9.24 -8.75
C THR A 48 6.84 8.29 -7.58
N ALA A 49 5.97 7.31 -7.48
CA ALA A 49 6.06 6.23 -6.51
C ALA A 49 6.29 4.91 -7.23
N VAL A 50 7.04 4.02 -6.60
CA VAL A 50 7.03 2.60 -6.95
C VAL A 50 6.30 1.84 -5.86
N VAL A 51 5.20 1.19 -6.24
CA VAL A 51 4.40 0.37 -5.32
C VAL A 51 4.72 -1.09 -5.53
N LEU A 52 5.15 -1.76 -4.46
CA LEU A 52 5.42 -3.19 -4.47
C LEU A 52 4.13 -3.93 -4.14
N LEU A 53 3.66 -4.72 -5.09
CA LEU A 53 2.52 -5.61 -4.91
C LEU A 53 3.01 -7.02 -4.58
N ASN A 54 2.48 -7.60 -3.51
CA ASN A 54 2.63 -9.02 -3.25
C ASN A 54 1.87 -9.82 -4.34
N THR A 55 2.57 -10.70 -5.05
CA THR A 55 2.03 -11.51 -6.16
C THR A 55 1.75 -12.97 -5.78
N ARG A 56 1.82 -13.32 -4.49
CA ARG A 56 1.45 -14.66 -4.04
C ARG A 56 -0.02 -14.94 -4.37
N MET A 57 -0.27 -15.97 -5.19
CA MET A 57 -1.62 -16.34 -5.62
C MET A 57 -2.52 -16.83 -4.48
N PHE A 58 -1.94 -17.44 -3.44
CA PHE A 58 -2.70 -17.94 -2.29
C PHE A 58 -2.58 -16.98 -1.11
N LYS A 59 -3.75 -16.50 -0.65
CA LYS A 59 -3.89 -15.62 0.53
C LYS A 59 -3.77 -16.36 1.87
N SER A 60 -3.77 -17.69 1.87
CA SER A 60 -3.62 -18.48 3.10
C SER A 60 -2.14 -18.63 3.45
N ILE A 61 -1.80 -18.27 4.70
CA ILE A 61 -0.50 -18.56 5.29
C ILE A 61 -0.35 -20.08 5.29
N SER A 62 0.54 -20.60 4.44
CA SER A 62 0.88 -22.02 4.40
C SER A 62 1.97 -22.31 5.44
N SER A 63 1.98 -23.52 5.99
CA SER A 63 3.06 -23.89 6.91
C SER A 63 4.40 -23.92 6.16
N ILE A 64 5.50 -23.62 6.86
CA ILE A 64 6.85 -23.63 6.25
C ILE A 64 7.12 -24.98 5.56
N LYS A 65 6.69 -26.09 6.18
CA LYS A 65 6.81 -27.45 5.63
C LYS A 65 6.11 -27.63 4.29
N GLU A 66 4.96 -26.98 4.08
CA GLU A 66 4.25 -27.00 2.79
C GLU A 66 4.89 -26.06 1.76
N MET A 67 5.48 -24.95 2.21
CA MET A 67 6.08 -23.94 1.33
C MET A 67 7.41 -24.36 0.71
N VAL A 68 8.14 -25.30 1.32
CA VAL A 68 9.44 -25.79 0.83
C VAL A 68 9.33 -27.00 -0.11
N LYS A 69 8.13 -27.55 -0.32
CA LYS A 69 7.92 -28.67 -1.24
C LYS A 69 8.16 -28.22 -2.70
N PRO A 70 8.73 -29.08 -3.57
CA PRO A 70 9.04 -28.74 -4.97
C PRO A 70 7.86 -28.18 -5.77
N ASP A 71 6.66 -28.75 -5.57
CA ASP A 71 5.44 -28.37 -6.29
C ASP A 71 4.49 -27.51 -5.45
N SER A 72 5.05 -26.76 -4.49
CA SER A 72 4.23 -25.90 -3.63
C SER A 72 3.51 -24.85 -4.45
N LYS A 73 2.19 -24.76 -4.28
CA LYS A 73 1.37 -23.69 -4.86
C LYS A 73 1.65 -22.32 -4.22
N ALA A 74 2.36 -22.29 -3.09
CA ALA A 74 2.77 -21.09 -2.36
C ALA A 74 4.25 -21.21 -1.91
N PRO A 75 5.20 -21.19 -2.86
CA PRO A 75 6.59 -21.49 -2.57
C PRO A 75 7.23 -20.46 -1.62
N TRP A 76 8.24 -20.92 -0.87
CA TRP A 76 9.01 -20.09 0.03
C TRP A 76 9.75 -18.95 -0.70
N GLY A 77 9.77 -17.77 -0.08
CA GLY A 77 10.46 -16.58 -0.60
C GLY A 77 9.55 -15.42 -1.02
N ASN A 78 10.18 -14.29 -1.35
CA ASN A 78 9.48 -13.05 -1.70
C ASN A 78 9.02 -13.08 -3.16
N HIS A 79 7.71 -12.91 -3.36
CA HIS A 79 7.08 -12.84 -4.67
C HIS A 79 6.35 -11.51 -4.78
N PHE A 80 6.85 -10.63 -5.63
CA PHE A 80 6.29 -9.29 -5.79
C PHE A 80 6.42 -8.82 -7.23
N ALA A 81 5.65 -7.78 -7.55
CA ALA A 81 5.77 -6.99 -8.76
C ALA A 81 5.96 -5.51 -8.40
N PHE A 82 6.60 -4.75 -9.28
CA PHE A 82 6.77 -3.30 -9.15
C PHE A 82 5.77 -2.57 -10.02
N LEU A 83 5.08 -1.59 -9.46
CA LEU A 83 4.24 -0.67 -10.20
C LEU A 83 4.79 0.75 -10.10
N HIS A 84 5.29 1.27 -11.22
CA HIS A 84 5.64 2.69 -11.36
C HIS A 84 4.37 3.51 -11.58
N ILE A 85 4.11 4.46 -10.69
CA ILE A 85 2.90 5.28 -10.69
C ILE A 85 3.20 6.72 -10.32
N SER A 86 2.47 7.67 -10.89
CA SER A 86 2.55 9.08 -10.49
C SER A 86 1.71 9.32 -9.25
N VAL A 87 2.22 10.08 -8.29
CA VAL A 87 1.45 10.50 -7.11
C VAL A 87 0.38 11.49 -7.57
N PRO A 88 -0.92 11.26 -7.33
CA PRO A 88 -1.97 12.17 -7.74
C PRO A 88 -1.76 13.58 -7.19
N GLN A 89 -2.08 14.59 -8.00
CA GLN A 89 -2.05 15.99 -7.57
C GLN A 89 -3.18 16.31 -6.59
N LEU A 90 -2.94 17.27 -5.70
CA LEU A 90 -3.91 17.84 -4.78
C LEU A 90 -4.56 19.05 -5.46
N THR A 91 -5.77 18.88 -5.98
CA THR A 91 -6.59 20.00 -6.48
C THR A 91 -7.66 20.37 -5.45
N ASN A 92 -8.29 21.53 -5.62
CA ASN A 92 -9.40 21.97 -4.77
C ASN A 92 -10.51 20.93 -4.65
N ALA A 93 -10.74 20.14 -5.70
CA ALA A 93 -11.78 19.12 -5.70
C ALA A 93 -11.43 17.90 -4.83
N GLU A 94 -10.15 17.61 -4.59
CA GLU A 94 -9.70 16.57 -3.64
C GLU A 94 -9.58 17.10 -2.22
N VAL A 95 -9.30 18.40 -2.03
CA VAL A 95 -9.35 19.03 -0.70
C VAL A 95 -10.77 18.93 -0.13
N GLN A 96 -11.79 19.16 -0.97
CA GLN A 96 -13.21 19.07 -0.58
C GLN A 96 -13.70 17.61 -0.43
N ASN A 97 -13.06 16.67 -1.12
CA ASN A 97 -13.40 15.26 -1.03
C ASN A 97 -12.13 14.38 -1.01
N PRO A 98 -11.59 14.08 0.18
CA PRO A 98 -10.35 13.31 0.31
C PRO A 98 -10.50 11.85 -0.17
N LEU A 99 -11.73 11.33 -0.30
CA LEU A 99 -11.97 9.98 -0.82
C LEU A 99 -11.53 9.82 -2.28
N LYS A 100 -11.42 10.92 -3.03
CA LYS A 100 -10.90 10.92 -4.40
C LYS A 100 -9.47 10.39 -4.48
N PHE A 101 -8.64 10.57 -3.45
CA PHE A 101 -7.31 9.99 -3.43
C PHE A 101 -7.35 8.46 -3.36
N ILE A 102 -8.35 7.89 -2.67
CA ILE A 102 -8.57 6.44 -2.65
C ILE A 102 -9.05 5.95 -4.02
N GLN A 103 -10.00 6.65 -4.64
CA GLN A 103 -10.49 6.31 -5.99
C GLN A 103 -9.38 6.35 -7.03
N LYS A 104 -8.54 7.40 -7.04
CA LYS A 104 -7.38 7.47 -7.95
C LYS A 104 -6.38 6.35 -7.69
N ALA A 105 -6.09 6.04 -6.42
CA ALA A 105 -5.22 4.91 -6.08
C ALA A 105 -5.80 3.58 -6.60
N GLN A 106 -7.11 3.37 -6.42
CA GLN A 106 -7.82 2.20 -6.92
C GLN A 106 -7.75 2.09 -8.45
N GLU A 107 -8.04 3.16 -9.19
CA GLU A 107 -7.97 3.19 -10.66
C GLU A 107 -6.56 2.83 -11.15
N ILE A 108 -5.53 3.44 -10.55
CA ILE A 108 -4.13 3.19 -10.88
C ILE A 108 -3.76 1.73 -10.61
N ILE A 109 -4.08 1.21 -9.42
CA ILE A 109 -3.72 -0.15 -9.02
C ILE A 109 -4.49 -1.19 -9.86
N GLN A 110 -5.78 -0.97 -10.10
CA GLN A 110 -6.62 -1.87 -10.88
C GLN A 110 -6.18 -1.92 -12.33
N SER A 111 -5.94 -0.76 -12.97
CA SER A 111 -5.41 -0.66 -14.33
C SER A 111 -4.07 -1.40 -14.48
N LYS A 112 -3.17 -1.27 -13.50
CA LYS A 112 -1.87 -1.95 -13.52
C LYS A 112 -1.98 -3.45 -13.24
N ARG A 113 -2.93 -3.89 -12.43
CA ARG A 113 -3.22 -5.33 -12.20
C ARG A 113 -3.85 -6.00 -13.41
N SER A 114 -4.77 -5.32 -14.10
CA SER A 114 -5.38 -5.83 -15.33
C SER A 114 -4.43 -5.78 -16.52
N SER A 115 -3.42 -4.92 -16.47
CA SER A 115 -2.34 -4.95 -17.46
C SER A 115 -1.50 -6.21 -17.27
N PHE A 116 -1.14 -6.88 -18.38
CA PHE A 116 -0.17 -7.98 -18.37
C PHE A 116 1.19 -7.57 -17.75
N GLY A 117 1.42 -6.27 -17.52
CA GLY A 117 2.64 -5.70 -16.95
C GLY A 117 3.02 -6.23 -15.56
N ALA A 118 2.06 -6.49 -14.67
CA ALA A 118 2.38 -7.07 -13.35
C ALA A 118 2.91 -8.52 -13.48
N TYR A 119 2.31 -9.31 -14.36
CA TYR A 119 2.76 -10.67 -14.67
C TYR A 119 4.10 -10.66 -15.43
N LEU A 120 4.27 -9.77 -16.41
CA LEU A 120 5.49 -9.64 -17.20
C LEU A 120 6.67 -9.19 -16.34
N THR A 121 6.49 -8.23 -15.44
CA THR A 121 7.56 -7.77 -14.53
C THR A 121 7.95 -8.85 -13.54
N ALA A 122 6.99 -9.58 -12.96
CA ALA A 122 7.27 -10.71 -12.08
C ALA A 122 8.04 -11.82 -12.82
N LYS A 123 7.58 -12.19 -14.02
CA LYS A 123 8.23 -13.23 -14.85
C LYS A 123 9.60 -12.80 -15.37
N LEU A 124 9.76 -11.53 -15.74
CA LEU A 124 11.06 -10.95 -16.11
C LEU A 124 12.03 -11.04 -14.95
N LEU A 125 11.61 -10.64 -13.74
CA LEU A 125 12.47 -10.69 -12.56
C LEU A 125 12.89 -12.12 -12.22
N GLU A 126 11.96 -13.07 -12.29
CA GLU A 126 12.24 -14.49 -12.11
C GLU A 126 13.22 -15.02 -13.16
N THR A 127 13.05 -14.60 -14.42
CA THR A 127 13.90 -15.01 -15.55
C THR A 127 15.30 -14.43 -15.43
N VAL A 128 15.44 -13.15 -15.09
CA VAL A 128 16.74 -12.51 -14.83
C VAL A 128 17.45 -13.21 -13.67
N LYS A 129 16.74 -13.51 -12.58
CA LYS A 129 17.29 -14.26 -11.45
C LYS A 129 17.79 -15.65 -11.85
N LYS A 130 17.01 -16.39 -12.64
CA LYS A 130 17.36 -17.75 -13.11
C LYS A 130 18.53 -17.77 -14.08
N LEU A 131 18.58 -16.82 -15.03
CA LEU A 131 19.56 -16.83 -16.12
C LEU A 131 20.85 -16.07 -15.81
N ARG A 132 20.78 -14.99 -15.01
CA ARG A 132 21.90 -14.07 -14.76
C ARG A 132 22.31 -13.99 -13.29
N GLY A 133 21.67 -14.77 -12.44
CA GLY A 133 21.99 -14.84 -11.01
C GLY A 133 21.44 -13.68 -10.18
N HIS A 134 21.70 -13.76 -8.87
CA HIS A 134 21.11 -12.85 -7.88
C HIS A 134 21.65 -11.42 -7.98
N GLU A 135 22.93 -11.24 -8.30
CA GLU A 135 23.55 -9.92 -8.37
C GLU A 135 22.98 -9.08 -9.51
N THR A 136 22.81 -9.66 -10.71
CA THR A 136 22.20 -8.95 -11.84
C THR A 136 20.72 -8.63 -11.57
N ALA A 137 19.99 -9.54 -10.93
CA ALA A 137 18.62 -9.28 -10.51
C ALA A 137 18.54 -8.13 -9.50
N ALA A 138 19.47 -8.07 -8.54
CA ALA A 138 19.57 -6.98 -7.58
C ALA A 138 19.88 -5.63 -8.25
N LYS A 139 20.84 -5.59 -9.19
CA LYS A 139 21.14 -4.39 -9.99
C LYS A 139 19.94 -3.92 -10.81
N PHE A 140 19.21 -4.85 -11.42
CA PHE A 140 17.98 -4.53 -12.17
C PHE A 140 16.89 -3.93 -11.26
N ILE A 141 16.65 -4.55 -10.10
CA ILE A 141 15.72 -4.02 -9.10
C ILE A 141 16.15 -2.61 -8.69
N HIS A 142 17.41 -2.44 -8.27
CA HIS A 142 17.93 -1.15 -7.83
C HIS A 142 17.80 -0.08 -8.91
N GLY A 143 18.14 -0.38 -10.16
CA GLY A 143 17.98 0.54 -11.29
C GLY A 143 16.52 0.94 -11.55
N SER A 144 15.59 0.00 -11.39
CA SER A 144 14.15 0.29 -11.48
C SER A 144 13.70 1.23 -10.35
N LEU A 145 14.14 0.96 -9.11
CA LEU A 145 13.80 1.77 -7.93
C LEU A 145 14.35 3.21 -8.01
N ASN A 146 15.55 3.39 -8.59
CA ASN A 146 16.26 4.68 -8.64
C ASN A 146 15.52 5.79 -9.41
N ASN A 147 14.56 5.44 -10.26
CA ASN A 147 13.79 6.41 -11.06
C ASN A 147 12.49 6.88 -10.39
N SER A 148 12.34 6.62 -9.07
CA SER A 148 11.14 6.98 -8.31
C SER A 148 11.47 7.87 -7.12
N SER A 149 10.59 8.83 -6.82
CA SER A 149 10.72 9.70 -5.64
C SER A 149 10.51 8.96 -4.32
N LEU A 150 9.65 7.93 -4.33
CA LEU A 150 9.39 7.11 -3.14
C LEU A 150 9.07 5.64 -3.46
N ALA A 151 9.21 4.78 -2.45
CA ALA A 151 8.74 3.39 -2.49
C ALA A 151 7.64 3.14 -1.46
N ILE A 152 6.62 2.36 -1.84
CA ILE A 152 5.59 1.87 -0.93
C ILE A 152 5.56 0.34 -1.01
N THR A 153 5.70 -0.33 0.13
CA THR A 153 5.60 -1.79 0.22
C THR A 153 4.62 -2.21 1.29
N ASN A 154 3.76 -3.18 0.98
CA ASN A 154 2.75 -3.69 1.91
C ASN A 154 2.83 -5.21 2.05
N MET A 155 2.81 -5.68 3.29
CA MET A 155 2.79 -7.10 3.64
C MET A 155 1.67 -7.41 4.64
N MET A 156 0.96 -8.50 4.39
CA MET A 156 0.08 -9.07 5.40
C MET A 156 0.93 -9.75 6.46
N GLY A 157 0.85 -9.28 7.70
CA GLY A 157 1.48 -9.95 8.83
C GLY A 157 0.50 -10.82 9.62
N PRO A 158 0.97 -11.46 10.70
CA PRO A 158 0.21 -12.44 11.46
C PRO A 158 -1.03 -11.85 12.14
N VAL A 159 -2.13 -12.62 12.09
CA VAL A 159 -3.37 -12.30 12.81
C VAL A 159 -3.33 -12.81 14.26
N GLU A 160 -2.54 -13.86 14.50
CA GLU A 160 -2.36 -14.50 15.79
C GLU A 160 -1.43 -13.68 16.70
N LYS A 161 -1.65 -13.81 18.01
CA LYS A 161 -0.73 -13.31 19.03
C LYS A 161 0.59 -14.07 18.90
N MET A 162 1.69 -13.35 18.88
CA MET A 162 3.03 -13.92 18.83
C MET A 162 3.80 -13.63 20.11
N ALA A 163 4.79 -14.46 20.39
CA ALA A 163 5.74 -14.24 21.48
C ALA A 163 7.17 -14.51 20.98
N LEU A 164 8.13 -13.75 21.50
CA LEU A 164 9.56 -13.96 21.30
C LEU A 164 10.16 -14.36 22.65
N ALA A 165 10.75 -15.56 22.75
CA ALA A 165 11.28 -16.08 24.01
C ALA A 165 10.27 -15.94 25.18
N ASN A 166 9.01 -16.36 24.95
CA ASN A 166 7.88 -16.22 25.87
C ASN A 166 7.44 -14.78 26.23
N HIS A 167 7.99 -13.75 25.58
CA HIS A 167 7.54 -12.37 25.75
C HIS A 167 6.56 -11.99 24.64
N PRO A 168 5.32 -11.58 24.97
CA PRO A 168 4.32 -11.19 23.97
C PRO A 168 4.80 -10.04 23.09
N ILE A 169 4.67 -10.21 21.77
CA ILE A 169 4.99 -9.17 20.79
C ILE A 169 3.82 -8.17 20.75
N LYS A 170 4.10 -6.90 21.08
CA LYS A 170 3.07 -5.83 21.03
C LYS A 170 2.87 -5.28 19.62
N GLY A 171 3.85 -5.41 18.74
CA GLY A 171 3.85 -4.81 17.42
C GLY A 171 4.93 -5.39 16.53
N LEU A 172 4.66 -5.36 15.23
CA LEU A 172 5.59 -5.79 14.20
C LEU A 172 5.76 -4.67 13.20
N TYR A 173 7.00 -4.37 12.86
CA TYR A 173 7.40 -3.39 11.86
C TYR A 173 8.48 -4.03 10.99
N PHE A 174 8.61 -3.59 9.75
CA PHE A 174 9.73 -3.96 8.91
C PHE A 174 10.20 -2.76 8.12
N MET A 175 11.47 -2.77 7.72
CA MET A 175 12.07 -1.76 6.87
C MET A 175 12.85 -2.44 5.76
N VAL A 176 12.94 -1.78 4.61
CA VAL A 176 13.82 -2.17 3.52
C VAL A 176 15.06 -1.29 3.60
N ALA A 177 16.23 -1.89 3.76
CA ALA A 177 17.51 -1.18 3.78
C ALA A 177 18.15 -1.18 2.38
N GLY A 178 18.90 -0.13 2.07
CA GLY A 178 19.65 -0.01 0.80
C GLY A 178 18.79 0.29 -0.44
N SER A 179 17.58 0.80 -0.25
CA SER A 179 16.78 1.32 -1.36
C SER A 179 17.29 2.70 -1.79
N PRO A 180 17.31 3.02 -3.11
CA PRO A 180 17.83 4.29 -3.60
C PRO A 180 16.92 5.51 -3.35
N GLN A 181 15.71 5.33 -2.82
CA GLN A 181 14.77 6.43 -2.59
C GLN A 181 15.01 7.16 -1.25
N SER A 182 14.86 8.48 -1.28
CA SER A 182 14.88 9.34 -0.09
C SER A 182 13.66 9.13 0.83
N LEU A 183 12.58 8.51 0.34
CA LEU A 183 11.41 8.13 1.13
C LEU A 183 10.96 6.69 0.83
N VAL A 184 10.86 5.89 1.88
CA VAL A 184 10.40 4.51 1.86
C VAL A 184 9.28 4.35 2.88
N VAL A 185 8.14 3.86 2.42
CA VAL A 185 6.98 3.57 3.26
C VAL A 185 6.75 2.06 3.29
N THR A 186 6.81 1.48 4.48
CA THR A 186 6.56 0.04 4.67
C THR A 186 5.32 -0.16 5.54
N ILE A 187 4.49 -1.12 5.15
CA ILE A 187 3.18 -1.33 5.76
C ILE A 187 3.03 -2.80 6.12
N VAL A 188 2.71 -3.08 7.39
CA VAL A 188 2.43 -4.44 7.85
C VAL A 188 1.21 -4.49 8.75
N THR A 189 0.36 -5.50 8.54
CA THR A 189 -0.75 -5.76 9.47
C THR A 189 -0.34 -6.72 10.57
N TYR A 190 -0.64 -6.39 11.82
CA TYR A 190 -0.41 -7.28 12.96
C TYR A 190 -1.53 -7.13 13.99
N MET A 191 -2.15 -8.24 14.39
CA MET A 191 -3.21 -8.27 15.42
C MET A 191 -4.28 -7.16 15.26
N GLY A 192 -4.91 -7.08 14.08
CA GLY A 192 -5.98 -6.12 13.83
C GLY A 192 -5.53 -4.65 13.73
N ASN A 193 -4.23 -4.40 13.67
CA ASN A 193 -3.66 -3.07 13.45
C ASN A 193 -2.83 -3.06 12.17
N LEU A 194 -2.96 -1.99 11.39
CA LEU A 194 -2.06 -1.71 10.27
C LEU A 194 -0.98 -0.76 10.77
N ARG A 195 0.28 -1.14 10.61
CA ARG A 195 1.44 -0.37 11.05
C ARG A 195 2.18 0.15 9.84
N VAL A 196 2.47 1.45 9.85
CA VAL A 196 3.25 2.12 8.80
C VAL A 196 4.54 2.63 9.40
N SER A 197 5.66 2.27 8.78
CA SER A 197 6.98 2.83 9.06
C SER A 197 7.44 3.70 7.90
N LEU A 198 8.15 4.77 8.24
CA LEU A 198 8.76 5.70 7.30
C LEU A 198 10.27 5.59 7.43
N GLY A 199 10.96 5.31 6.33
CA GLY A 199 12.39 5.52 6.18
C GLY A 199 12.56 6.77 5.33
N ALA A 200 13.23 7.77 5.87
CA ALA A 200 13.36 9.08 5.23
C ALA A 200 14.81 9.53 5.30
N GLU A 201 15.27 10.22 4.26
CA GLU A 201 16.62 10.76 4.19
C GLU A 201 16.78 11.93 5.18
N GLU A 202 17.76 11.79 6.08
CA GLU A 202 18.06 12.77 7.10
C GLU A 202 18.49 14.10 6.47
N GLY A 203 17.98 15.22 7.01
CA GLY A 203 18.26 16.56 6.48
C GLY A 203 17.42 16.98 5.28
N PHE A 204 16.73 16.05 4.60
CA PHE A 204 15.88 16.35 3.45
C PHE A 204 14.37 16.25 3.75
N ILE A 205 13.97 15.35 4.65
CA ILE A 205 12.55 15.12 4.97
C ILE A 205 12.31 15.26 6.48
N ASP A 206 11.42 16.18 6.84
CA ASP A 206 10.90 16.33 8.20
C ASP A 206 9.92 15.18 8.50
N SER A 207 10.47 14.11 9.06
CA SER A 207 9.74 12.87 9.36
C SER A 207 8.59 13.08 10.36
N PRO A 208 8.75 13.83 11.47
CA PRO A 208 7.63 14.20 12.34
C PRO A 208 6.49 14.90 11.60
N LYS A 209 6.79 15.91 10.76
CA LYS A 209 5.76 16.62 10.00
C LYS A 209 5.09 15.70 8.97
N LEU A 210 5.85 14.91 8.23
CA LEU A 210 5.31 13.94 7.27
C LEU A 210 4.37 12.94 7.94
N LYS A 211 4.77 12.42 9.11
CA LYS A 211 3.93 11.54 9.93
C LYS A 211 2.59 12.23 10.27
N SER A 212 2.62 13.44 10.81
CA SER A 212 1.41 14.18 11.16
C SER A 212 0.50 14.44 9.95
N CYS A 213 1.08 14.74 8.79
CA CYS A 213 0.31 14.91 7.55
C CYS A 213 -0.39 13.61 7.10
N ILE A 214 0.26 12.45 7.24
CA ILE A 214 -0.35 11.15 6.91
C ILE A 214 -1.43 10.78 7.93
N GLU A 215 -1.24 11.06 9.22
CA GLU A 215 -2.24 10.84 10.26
C GLU A 215 -3.48 11.73 10.01
N ASN A 216 -3.28 13.02 9.71
CA ASN A 216 -4.37 13.92 9.33
C ASN A 216 -5.09 13.46 8.04
N ALA A 217 -4.36 13.02 7.02
CA ALA A 217 -4.96 12.48 5.80
C ALA A 217 -5.87 11.28 6.09
N PHE A 218 -5.48 10.41 7.02
CA PHE A 218 -6.30 9.27 7.43
C PHE A 218 -7.60 9.72 8.10
N GLU A 219 -7.52 10.69 9.02
CA GLU A 219 -8.69 11.25 9.71
C GLU A 219 -9.66 11.89 8.71
N MET A 220 -9.17 12.74 7.82
CA MET A 220 -9.98 13.36 6.74
C MET A 220 -10.72 12.32 5.90
N ILE A 221 -10.05 11.23 5.53
CA ILE A 221 -10.64 10.14 4.75
C ILE A 221 -11.68 9.36 5.57
N LEU A 222 -11.38 9.07 6.84
CA LEU A 222 -12.29 8.34 7.72
C LEU A 222 -13.59 9.12 7.97
N ASP A 223 -13.48 10.42 8.20
CA ASP A 223 -14.63 11.30 8.42
C ASP A 223 -15.49 11.40 7.17
N ALA A 224 -14.87 11.64 6.00
CA ALA A 224 -15.57 11.70 4.73
C ALA A 224 -16.27 10.37 4.38
N ALA A 225 -15.61 9.23 4.65
CA ALA A 225 -16.18 7.91 4.41
C ALA A 225 -17.35 7.61 5.36
N SER A 226 -17.32 8.13 6.58
CA SER A 226 -18.39 7.97 7.57
C SER A 226 -19.60 8.86 7.28
N ALA A 227 -19.39 10.02 6.65
CA ALA A 227 -20.46 10.91 6.19
C ALA A 227 -21.15 10.44 4.90
N THR A 228 -20.55 9.51 4.17
CA THR A 228 -21.11 8.97 2.92
C THR A 228 -21.99 7.74 3.23
N PRO A 229 -23.27 7.69 2.83
CA PRO A 229 -24.11 6.52 3.05
C PRO A 229 -23.52 5.30 2.35
N SER A 230 -23.45 4.17 3.06
CA SER A 230 -22.89 2.93 2.52
C SER A 230 -23.69 2.43 1.30
N SER A 231 -22.98 2.16 0.21
CA SER A 231 -23.51 1.62 -1.07
C SER A 231 -24.33 0.33 -0.90
N SER A 232 -24.17 -0.38 0.23
CA SER A 232 -24.96 -1.57 0.61
C SER A 232 -26.44 -1.28 0.87
N ASN A 233 -26.82 -0.03 1.21
CA ASN A 233 -28.21 0.33 1.46
C ASN A 233 -29.01 0.65 0.19
N PHE A 234 -28.34 0.89 -0.94
CA PHE A 234 -29.01 1.15 -2.22
C PHE A 234 -29.59 -0.12 -2.88
N LEU A 235 -29.05 -1.30 -2.57
CA LEU A 235 -29.52 -2.56 -3.16
C LEU A 235 -30.69 -3.21 -2.40
N ASN A 236 -30.96 -2.81 -1.16
CA ASN A 236 -32.07 -3.35 -0.37
C ASN A 236 -33.38 -2.53 -0.49
N GLY A 237 -33.36 -1.39 -1.18
CA GLY A 237 -34.53 -0.51 -1.34
C GLY A 237 -35.44 -0.83 -2.53
N HIS A 238 -35.11 -1.81 -3.39
CA HIS A 238 -35.86 -2.12 -4.63
C HIS A 238 -36.33 -3.58 -4.69
N ARG A 239 -36.87 -4.09 -3.57
CA ARG A 239 -37.75 -5.26 -3.59
C ARG A 239 -39.13 -4.88 -3.04
N ALA A 240 -39.77 -3.92 -3.71
CA ALA A 240 -41.20 -3.69 -3.55
C ALA A 240 -41.94 -4.62 -4.53
N SER A 241 -42.58 -5.62 -3.94
CA SER A 241 -43.86 -6.23 -4.35
C SER A 241 -44.30 -6.08 -5.80
N PHE A 242 -44.26 -7.18 -6.55
CA PHE A 242 -45.29 -7.50 -7.54
C PHE A 242 -45.58 -9.00 -7.48
N GLY A 243 -46.69 -9.34 -6.81
CA GLY A 243 -47.57 -10.44 -7.21
C GLY A 243 -48.73 -9.84 -8.02
N PRO A 244 -49.65 -10.65 -8.58
CA PRO A 244 -50.00 -12.02 -8.21
C PRO A 244 -49.30 -13.11 -9.03
#